data_AF-A0A357L0V8-F1
#
_entry.id   AF-A0A357L0V8-F1
#
_cell.length_a   1.000
_cell.length_b   1.000
_cell.length_c   1.000
_cell.angle_alpha   90.00
_cell.angle_beta   90.00
_cell.angle_gamma   90.00
#
_symmetry.space_group_name_H-M   'P 1'
#
loop_
_entity.id
_entity.type
_entity.pdbx_description
1 polymer ?
#
loop_
_entity_poly.entity_id
_entity_poly.type
_entity_poly.pdbx_seq_one_letter_code
_entity_poly.pdbx_strand_id
1 'polypeptide(L)'
;MAKRRAFATFLVGGAQRILIAAAIIFFDPFNIGAVTEQASIGVFERLASPWYPARERDRIVVVMIDEKDLPLAGEDCAPDADCGGRTWPIPFSDHAALIEAIVGEDPQGYPAAVFVDVLFNNPHVGDPSFGKLAAIAARGGADRAASYPPIIFATEALSQFDPAAPQAAPLQGTPALLEDVDGALTAQVSWIGEGYPLAVNDGGAEKPTAAAALYESVRGQTLPGNAPAMMAIWGYQPIEGSTYSRLMKDGAVEERPCPQAGTLAGRIGATLGAAASGALANAEAGMAARWRMMQPCSFHAEIRAADLLPAGFESEFRFREALAGAIVIIGAQIPGIPDAVISPVHGKLPGAYYHAMALDNLLVFGDAYYRADRGSKVFGLPLPGVLELAILLAG
;
A
#
# COMPACT_ATOMS: atom_id res chain seq x y z
N MET A 1 17.44 -0.07 -57.70
CA MET A 1 16.54 0.90 -57.05
C MET A 1 16.18 0.56 -55.59
N ALA A 2 16.06 -0.72 -55.19
CA ALA A 2 15.70 -1.10 -53.81
C ALA A 2 16.68 -0.63 -52.70
N LYS A 3 18.01 -0.64 -52.95
CA LYS A 3 19.02 -0.20 -51.97
C LYS A 3 18.98 1.30 -51.63
N ARG A 4 18.53 2.16 -52.55
CA ARG A 4 18.40 3.61 -52.30
C ARG A 4 17.16 3.97 -51.46
N ARG A 5 16.10 3.16 -51.53
CA ARG A 5 14.91 3.33 -50.68
C ARG A 5 15.19 2.91 -49.25
N ALA A 6 15.86 1.78 -49.02
CA ALA A 6 16.23 1.32 -47.67
C ALA A 6 17.18 2.30 -46.94
N PHE A 7 18.12 2.93 -47.66
CA PHE A 7 19.04 3.91 -47.06
C PHE A 7 18.36 5.24 -46.72
N ALA A 8 17.39 5.68 -47.53
CA ALA A 8 16.59 6.87 -47.25
C ALA A 8 15.63 6.66 -46.05
N THR A 9 15.02 5.48 -45.92
CA THR A 9 14.19 5.15 -44.74
C THR A 9 15.02 5.07 -43.45
N PHE A 10 16.27 4.61 -43.54
CA PHE A 10 17.19 4.55 -42.39
C PHE A 10 17.70 5.95 -41.96
N LEU A 11 18.00 6.83 -42.92
CA LEU A 11 18.43 8.21 -42.65
C LEU A 11 17.30 9.10 -42.13
N VAL A 12 16.08 8.94 -42.66
CA VAL A 12 14.89 9.67 -42.18
C VAL A 12 14.50 9.21 -40.78
N GLY A 13 14.56 7.90 -40.49
CA GLY A 13 14.35 7.37 -39.14
C GLY A 13 15.42 7.84 -38.15
N GLY A 14 16.69 7.86 -38.55
CA GLY A 14 17.78 8.38 -37.71
C GLY A 14 17.66 9.88 -37.43
N ALA A 15 17.34 10.69 -38.44
CA ALA A 15 17.13 12.14 -38.27
C ALA A 15 15.90 12.46 -37.41
N GLN A 16 14.81 11.69 -37.57
CA GLN A 16 13.62 11.81 -36.72
C GLN A 16 13.93 11.47 -35.25
N ARG A 17 14.71 10.41 -35.01
CA ARG A 17 15.17 10.03 -33.66
C ARG A 17 16.05 11.10 -33.01
N ILE A 18 16.98 11.66 -33.78
CA ILE A 18 17.83 12.76 -33.32
C ILE A 18 16.98 14.01 -33.04
N LEU A 19 15.97 14.30 -33.85
CA LEU A 19 15.06 15.43 -33.61
C LEU A 19 14.17 15.22 -32.38
N ILE A 20 13.69 14.00 -32.11
CA ILE A 20 12.91 13.68 -30.90
C ILE A 20 13.82 13.75 -29.65
N ALA A 21 15.00 13.15 -29.70
CA ALA A 21 15.98 13.23 -28.61
C ALA A 21 16.41 14.68 -28.36
N ALA A 22 16.69 15.45 -29.42
CA ALA A 22 17.00 16.87 -29.33
C ALA A 22 15.81 17.67 -28.78
N ALA A 23 14.57 17.34 -29.15
CA ALA A 23 13.38 17.98 -28.59
C ALA A 23 13.21 17.69 -27.10
N ILE A 24 13.44 16.46 -26.64
CA ILE A 24 13.36 16.11 -25.20
C ILE A 24 14.45 16.83 -24.41
N ILE A 25 15.66 16.95 -24.96
CA ILE A 25 16.79 17.67 -24.34
C ILE A 25 16.57 19.19 -24.35
N PHE A 26 16.07 19.77 -25.44
CA PHE A 26 15.89 21.23 -25.56
C PHE A 26 14.61 21.75 -24.92
N PHE A 27 13.51 20.99 -24.93
CA PHE A 27 12.25 21.40 -24.31
C PHE A 27 12.16 21.02 -22.84
N ASP A 28 13.03 20.12 -22.35
CA ASP A 28 13.03 19.55 -21.00
C ASP A 28 11.60 19.44 -20.40
N PRO A 29 10.69 18.70 -21.06
CA PRO A 29 9.26 18.68 -20.68
C PRO A 29 9.04 18.11 -19.27
N PHE A 30 10.09 17.54 -18.67
CA PHE A 30 10.10 16.85 -17.39
C PHE A 30 10.93 17.57 -16.32
N ASN A 31 11.61 18.68 -16.66
CA ASN A 31 12.52 19.41 -15.79
C ASN A 31 13.66 18.51 -15.22
N ILE A 32 14.14 17.53 -16.00
CA ILE A 32 15.15 16.54 -15.57
C ILE A 32 16.47 17.22 -15.18
N GLY A 33 16.76 18.41 -15.74
CA GLY A 33 17.96 19.18 -15.38
C GLY A 33 17.94 19.82 -13.99
N ALA A 34 16.77 19.97 -13.35
CA ALA A 34 16.62 20.71 -12.09
C ALA A 34 15.84 19.97 -10.97
N VAL A 35 15.45 18.72 -11.19
CA VAL A 35 14.58 17.96 -10.28
C VAL A 35 15.40 16.98 -9.43
N THR A 36 15.11 16.94 -8.13
CA THR A 36 15.68 15.99 -7.17
C THR A 36 15.29 14.54 -7.50
N GLU A 37 16.09 13.56 -7.08
CA GLU A 37 15.91 12.12 -7.38
C GLU A 37 14.49 11.59 -7.06
N GLN A 38 13.88 12.02 -5.94
CA GLN A 38 12.50 11.67 -5.55
C GLN A 38 11.44 12.22 -6.53
N ALA A 39 11.69 13.42 -7.06
CA ALA A 39 11.00 14.04 -8.19
C ALA A 39 10.75 13.07 -9.36
N SER A 40 11.87 12.53 -9.84
CA SER A 40 11.96 11.66 -11.00
C SER A 40 11.36 10.28 -10.75
N ILE A 41 11.56 9.72 -9.56
CA ILE A 41 10.96 8.43 -9.15
C ILE A 41 9.43 8.53 -9.20
N GLY A 42 8.84 9.59 -8.64
CA GLY A 42 7.39 9.77 -8.64
C GLY A 42 6.79 9.93 -10.05
N VAL A 43 7.53 10.50 -11.01
CA VAL A 43 7.10 10.53 -12.41
C VAL A 43 7.18 9.15 -13.05
N PHE A 44 8.28 8.43 -12.82
CA PHE A 44 8.46 7.07 -13.33
C PHE A 44 7.35 6.14 -12.83
N GLU A 45 7.06 6.15 -11.53
CA GLU A 45 6.00 5.31 -10.94
C GLU A 45 4.65 5.59 -11.58
N ARG A 46 4.30 6.87 -11.82
CA ARG A 46 3.05 7.21 -12.53
C ARG A 46 3.02 6.65 -13.94
N LEU A 47 4.11 6.76 -14.71
CA LEU A 47 4.17 6.26 -16.08
C LEU A 47 4.13 4.73 -16.16
N ALA A 48 4.78 4.06 -15.19
CA ALA A 48 4.85 2.61 -15.09
C ALA A 48 3.60 1.98 -14.48
N SER A 49 2.87 2.70 -13.62
CA SER A 49 1.72 2.17 -12.88
C SER A 49 0.61 1.53 -13.73
N PRO A 50 0.26 2.00 -14.96
CA PRO A 50 -0.72 1.32 -15.80
C PRO A 50 -0.28 -0.06 -16.27
N TRP A 51 1.02 -0.34 -16.22
CA TRP A 51 1.67 -1.58 -16.65
C TRP A 51 1.97 -2.53 -15.50
N TYR A 52 1.75 -2.10 -14.26
CA TYR A 52 1.89 -2.96 -13.09
C TYR A 52 0.93 -4.17 -13.19
N PRO A 53 1.40 -5.42 -12.94
CA PRO A 53 0.55 -6.60 -13.01
C PRO A 53 -0.52 -6.62 -11.91
N ALA A 54 -1.80 -6.79 -12.28
CA ALA A 54 -2.91 -6.88 -11.31
C ALA A 54 -3.20 -8.30 -10.80
N ARG A 55 -2.26 -9.25 -10.94
CA ARG A 55 -2.51 -10.68 -10.69
C ARG A 55 -2.65 -11.06 -9.22
N GLU A 56 -2.04 -10.31 -8.31
CA GLU A 56 -2.13 -10.54 -6.85
C GLU A 56 -3.09 -9.54 -6.16
N ARG A 57 -3.52 -8.50 -6.90
CA ARG A 57 -4.36 -7.41 -6.39
C ARG A 57 -5.61 -7.91 -5.69
N ASP A 58 -6.33 -8.82 -6.33
CA ASP A 58 -7.63 -9.31 -5.86
C ASP A 58 -7.48 -10.30 -4.68
N ARG A 59 -6.24 -10.67 -4.32
CA ARG A 59 -5.94 -11.53 -3.16
C ARG A 59 -5.65 -10.73 -1.90
N ILE A 60 -5.51 -9.41 -1.97
CA ILE A 60 -5.21 -8.55 -0.83
C ILE A 60 -6.39 -7.62 -0.59
N VAL A 61 -6.92 -7.66 0.63
CA VAL A 61 -8.06 -6.84 1.06
C VAL A 61 -7.63 -5.98 2.24
N VAL A 62 -7.87 -4.67 2.15
CA VAL A 62 -7.65 -3.73 3.23
C VAL A 62 -8.97 -3.52 3.97
N VAL A 63 -8.98 -3.77 5.28
CA VAL A 63 -10.12 -3.45 6.15
C VAL A 63 -9.79 -2.17 6.91
N MET A 64 -10.55 -1.11 6.69
CA MET A 64 -10.28 0.20 7.27
C MET A 64 -11.21 0.53 8.43
N ILE A 65 -10.61 0.89 9.56
CA ILE A 65 -11.28 1.54 10.69
C ILE A 65 -11.21 3.06 10.46
N ASP A 66 -12.35 3.69 10.22
CA ASP A 66 -12.45 5.15 10.04
C ASP A 66 -13.09 5.77 11.29
N GLU A 67 -12.64 6.96 11.69
CA GLU A 67 -13.22 7.71 12.82
C GLU A 67 -14.73 7.93 12.63
N LYS A 68 -15.20 8.14 11.40
CA LYS A 68 -16.63 8.36 11.10
C LYS A 68 -17.51 7.14 11.40
N ASP A 69 -16.89 5.96 11.45
CA ASP A 69 -17.54 4.67 11.61
C ASP A 69 -17.42 4.18 13.06
N LEU A 70 -16.89 5.00 13.98
CA LEU A 70 -16.81 4.69 15.41
C LEU A 70 -18.07 5.11 16.19
N PRO A 71 -18.51 4.32 17.18
CA PRO A 71 -17.99 3.00 17.55
C PRO A 71 -18.39 1.90 16.55
N LEU A 72 -17.51 0.90 16.39
CA LEU A 72 -17.72 -0.18 15.42
C LEU A 72 -18.87 -1.16 15.79
N ALA A 73 -19.21 -1.28 17.08
CA ALA A 73 -20.26 -2.18 17.58
C ALA A 73 -21.20 -1.49 18.58
N GLY A 74 -22.51 -1.56 18.37
CA GLY A 74 -23.51 -1.09 19.34
C GLY A 74 -24.90 -0.91 18.73
N GLU A 75 -25.89 -1.66 19.22
CA GLU A 75 -27.29 -1.63 18.76
C GLU A 75 -27.99 -0.28 19.03
N ASP A 76 -27.41 0.59 19.87
CA ASP A 76 -28.05 1.83 20.34
C ASP A 76 -27.43 3.12 19.77
N CYS A 77 -26.52 3.01 18.80
CA CYS A 77 -25.83 4.15 18.21
C CYS A 77 -26.54 4.66 16.95
N ALA A 78 -27.65 5.39 17.13
CA ALA A 78 -28.20 6.19 16.04
C ALA A 78 -27.19 7.28 15.60
N PRO A 79 -27.21 7.73 14.34
CA PRO A 79 -26.26 8.73 13.81
C PRO A 79 -26.19 10.05 14.59
N ASP A 80 -27.21 10.32 15.41
CA ASP A 80 -27.40 11.56 16.16
C ASP A 80 -27.32 11.34 17.69
N ALA A 81 -27.02 10.13 18.15
CA ALA A 81 -26.96 9.77 19.57
C ALA A 81 -25.54 9.85 20.12
N ASP A 82 -25.39 10.38 21.33
CA ASP A 82 -24.13 10.36 22.08
C ASP A 82 -23.79 8.92 22.50
N CYS A 83 -22.98 8.25 21.68
CA CYS A 83 -22.56 6.85 21.77
C CYS A 83 -21.63 6.51 22.95
N GLY A 84 -21.68 7.31 24.02
CA GLY A 84 -20.90 7.10 25.23
C GLY A 84 -19.40 7.35 25.04
N GLY A 85 -19.01 8.21 24.09
CA GLY A 85 -17.61 8.61 23.93
C GLY A 85 -16.65 7.48 23.54
N ARG A 86 -17.12 6.42 22.87
CA ARG A 86 -16.27 5.37 22.28
C ARG A 86 -15.53 5.89 21.05
N THR A 87 -14.55 6.74 21.32
CA THR A 87 -13.60 7.29 20.36
C THR A 87 -12.39 6.37 20.22
N TRP A 88 -11.50 6.68 19.28
CA TRP A 88 -10.19 6.06 19.26
C TRP A 88 -9.42 6.30 20.58
N PRO A 89 -8.65 5.32 21.10
CA PRO A 89 -8.54 3.95 20.61
C PRO A 89 -9.77 3.11 20.98
N ILE A 90 -10.17 2.20 20.09
CA ILE A 90 -11.29 1.29 20.35
C ILE A 90 -10.90 0.23 21.42
N PRO A 91 -11.86 -0.33 22.16
CA PRO A 91 -11.60 -1.40 23.12
C PRO A 91 -10.93 -2.63 22.48
N PHE A 92 -10.13 -3.37 23.25
CA PHE A 92 -9.51 -4.62 22.77
C PHE A 92 -10.58 -5.65 22.36
N SER A 93 -11.76 -5.63 22.99
CA SER A 93 -12.90 -6.45 22.60
C SER A 93 -13.43 -6.15 21.21
N ASP A 94 -13.35 -4.90 20.76
CA ASP A 94 -13.86 -4.48 19.46
C ASP A 94 -12.86 -4.87 18.36
N HIS A 95 -11.55 -4.77 18.65
CA HIS A 95 -10.52 -5.39 17.82
C HIS A 95 -10.71 -6.91 17.72
N ALA A 96 -10.93 -7.60 18.84
CA ALA A 96 -11.17 -9.03 18.88
C ALA A 96 -12.39 -9.42 18.03
N ALA A 97 -13.51 -8.72 18.22
CA ALA A 97 -14.74 -8.95 17.46
C ALA A 97 -14.55 -8.71 15.95
N LEU A 98 -13.81 -7.67 15.56
CA LEU A 98 -13.51 -7.41 14.16
C LEU A 98 -12.68 -8.54 13.53
N ILE A 99 -11.65 -9.02 14.24
CA ILE A 99 -10.81 -10.12 13.77
C ILE A 99 -11.63 -11.41 13.68
N GLU A 100 -12.48 -11.70 14.66
CA GLU A 100 -13.38 -12.86 14.63
C GLU A 100 -14.41 -12.75 13.49
N ALA A 101 -14.94 -11.56 13.21
CA ALA A 101 -15.82 -11.33 12.07
C ALA A 101 -15.10 -11.61 10.74
N ILE A 102 -13.84 -11.17 10.61
CA ILE A 102 -13.02 -11.42 9.42
C ILE A 102 -12.71 -12.91 9.24
N VAL A 103 -12.23 -13.56 10.30
CA VAL A 103 -11.85 -14.98 10.25
C VAL A 103 -13.07 -15.88 10.08
N GLY A 104 -14.13 -15.62 10.83
CA GLY A 104 -15.34 -16.43 10.84
C GLY A 104 -15.20 -17.77 11.53
N GLU A 105 -16.27 -18.56 11.46
CA GLU A 105 -16.34 -19.87 12.10
C GLU A 105 -16.00 -21.03 11.14
N ASP A 106 -16.24 -20.88 9.84
CA ASP A 106 -16.04 -21.93 8.83
C ASP A 106 -14.61 -21.92 8.27
N PRO A 107 -13.82 -23.00 8.50
CA PRO A 107 -12.46 -23.12 7.97
C PRO A 107 -12.35 -23.02 6.44
N GLN A 108 -13.42 -23.33 5.69
CA GLN A 108 -13.42 -23.19 4.23
C GLN A 108 -13.44 -21.72 3.78
N GLY A 109 -13.94 -20.83 4.64
CA GLY A 109 -14.05 -19.40 4.38
C GLY A 109 -12.92 -18.57 4.98
N TYR A 110 -11.89 -19.21 5.56
CA TYR A 110 -10.82 -18.47 6.23
C TYR A 110 -9.98 -17.63 5.26
N PRO A 111 -9.53 -16.44 5.69
CA PRO A 111 -8.49 -15.71 4.97
C PRO A 111 -7.20 -16.52 4.96
N ALA A 112 -6.32 -16.27 3.99
CA ALA A 112 -4.99 -16.86 3.94
C ALA A 112 -4.08 -16.35 5.07
N ALA A 113 -4.25 -15.09 5.48
CA ALA A 113 -3.57 -14.46 6.61
C ALA A 113 -4.31 -13.17 7.00
N VAL A 114 -4.15 -12.75 8.26
CA VAL A 114 -4.61 -11.45 8.77
C VAL A 114 -3.43 -10.69 9.34
N PHE A 115 -3.27 -9.42 8.96
CA PHE A 115 -2.34 -8.49 9.60
C PHE A 115 -3.11 -7.34 10.23
N VAL A 116 -2.72 -6.97 11.45
CA VAL A 116 -3.35 -5.90 12.22
C VAL A 116 -2.35 -4.75 12.36
N ASP A 117 -2.55 -3.71 11.55
CA ASP A 117 -1.75 -2.47 11.53
C ASP A 117 -2.22 -1.50 12.62
N VAL A 118 -2.19 -1.99 13.87
CA VAL A 118 -2.53 -1.21 15.06
C VAL A 118 -1.52 -1.56 16.14
N LEU A 119 -0.89 -0.54 16.72
CA LEU A 119 0.11 -0.69 17.75
C LEU A 119 -0.54 -0.79 19.14
N PHE A 120 -0.38 -1.95 19.78
CA PHE A 120 -0.89 -2.22 21.12
C PHE A 120 0.18 -1.98 22.19
N ASN A 121 0.67 -0.74 22.27
CA ASN A 121 1.85 -0.41 23.10
C ASN A 121 1.52 -0.11 24.57
N ASN A 122 0.25 0.13 24.91
CA ASN A 122 -0.16 0.50 26.26
C ASN A 122 -1.49 -0.16 26.64
N PRO A 123 -1.67 -0.58 27.90
CA PRO A 123 -2.98 -0.98 28.39
C PRO A 123 -3.95 0.18 28.28
N HIS A 124 -5.14 -0.07 27.73
CA HIS A 124 -6.21 0.91 27.72
C HIS A 124 -6.75 1.06 29.15
N VAL A 125 -6.66 2.26 29.70
CA VAL A 125 -7.14 2.53 31.07
C VAL A 125 -8.64 2.24 31.15
N GLY A 126 -9.02 1.30 32.02
CA GLY A 126 -10.41 0.91 32.22
C GLY A 126 -10.94 -0.16 31.27
N ASP A 127 -10.12 -0.71 30.37
CA ASP A 127 -10.49 -1.81 29.48
C ASP A 127 -9.82 -3.13 29.92
N PRO A 128 -10.56 -4.04 30.59
CA PRO A 128 -10.02 -5.33 31.01
C PRO A 128 -10.00 -6.38 29.88
N SER A 129 -10.40 -6.03 28.65
CA SER A 129 -10.65 -7.00 27.58
C SER A 129 -9.40 -7.43 26.80
N PHE A 130 -8.20 -6.97 27.17
CA PHE A 130 -6.94 -7.39 26.54
C PHE A 130 -6.78 -8.90 26.45
N GLY A 131 -7.25 -9.65 27.47
CA GLY A 131 -7.21 -11.11 27.47
C GLY A 131 -7.93 -11.77 26.28
N LYS A 132 -8.98 -11.13 25.72
CA LYS A 132 -9.65 -11.63 24.51
C LYS A 132 -8.76 -11.50 23.29
N LEU A 133 -8.15 -10.33 23.10
CA LEU A 133 -7.23 -10.08 22.00
C LEU A 133 -5.98 -10.96 22.10
N ALA A 134 -5.41 -11.12 23.30
CA ALA A 134 -4.28 -12.00 23.54
C ALA A 134 -4.59 -13.47 23.18
N ALA A 135 -5.79 -13.96 23.50
CA ALA A 135 -6.20 -15.32 23.13
C ALA A 135 -6.30 -15.52 21.61
N ILE A 136 -6.79 -14.52 20.88
CA ILE A 136 -6.81 -14.52 19.40
C ILE A 136 -5.38 -14.51 18.84
N ALA A 137 -4.50 -13.68 19.41
CA ALA A 137 -3.11 -13.60 18.97
C ALA A 137 -2.36 -14.92 19.15
N ALA A 138 -2.50 -15.55 20.32
CA ALA A 138 -1.91 -16.87 20.61
C ALA A 138 -2.44 -17.96 19.66
N ARG A 139 -3.76 -17.98 19.39
CA ARG A 139 -4.37 -18.93 18.44
C ARG A 139 -3.81 -18.74 17.02
N GLY A 140 -3.66 -17.48 16.60
CA GLY A 140 -3.13 -17.11 15.29
C GLY A 140 -1.70 -17.59 15.02
N GLY A 141 -0.85 -17.77 16.03
CA GLY A 141 0.50 -18.30 15.82
C GLY A 141 0.70 -19.78 16.18
N ALA A 142 -0.15 -20.37 17.03
CA ALA A 142 -0.04 -21.78 17.43
C ALA A 142 -0.47 -22.76 16.33
N ASP A 143 -1.55 -22.46 15.59
CA ASP A 143 -2.22 -23.43 14.71
C ASP A 143 -1.78 -23.36 13.24
N ARG A 144 -0.47 -23.36 12.98
CA ARG A 144 0.11 -23.39 11.61
C ARG A 144 -0.27 -24.64 10.79
N ALA A 145 -0.94 -25.62 11.39
CA ALA A 145 -1.38 -26.87 10.76
C ALA A 145 -2.78 -26.76 10.07
N ALA A 146 -3.12 -25.59 9.52
CA ALA A 146 -4.30 -25.33 8.68
C ALA A 146 -5.68 -25.32 9.37
N SER A 147 -5.76 -25.22 10.70
CA SER A 147 -7.05 -25.12 11.42
C SER A 147 -7.44 -23.70 11.80
N TYR A 148 -6.55 -22.71 11.65
CA TYR A 148 -6.83 -21.29 11.91
C TYR A 148 -5.85 -20.44 11.08
N PRO A 149 -6.26 -19.27 10.54
CA PRO A 149 -5.36 -18.45 9.73
C PRO A 149 -4.28 -17.79 10.60
N PRO A 150 -3.07 -17.55 10.05
CA PRO A 150 -2.05 -16.78 10.75
C PRO A 150 -2.52 -15.36 10.98
N ILE A 151 -2.40 -14.87 12.21
CA ILE A 151 -2.74 -13.50 12.61
C ILE A 151 -1.48 -12.81 13.12
N ILE A 152 -1.08 -11.76 12.43
CA ILE A 152 0.16 -11.02 12.66
C ILE A 152 -0.18 -9.62 13.16
N PHE A 153 0.48 -9.18 14.22
CA PHE A 153 0.24 -7.87 14.83
C PHE A 153 1.42 -6.92 14.62
N ALA A 154 1.11 -5.65 14.34
CA ALA A 154 2.10 -4.61 14.22
C ALA A 154 2.84 -4.36 15.54
N THR A 155 4.16 -4.18 15.46
CA THR A 155 5.02 -3.76 16.56
C THR A 155 5.99 -2.67 16.11
N GLU A 156 6.50 -1.90 17.05
CA GLU A 156 7.54 -0.91 16.80
C GLU A 156 8.92 -1.44 17.16
N ALA A 157 9.96 -0.89 16.52
CA ALA A 157 11.34 -1.28 16.78
C ALA A 157 11.88 -0.42 17.92
N LEU A 158 12.41 -1.06 18.96
CA LEU A 158 12.88 -0.41 20.19
C LEU A 158 14.17 0.38 19.99
N SER A 159 14.93 0.12 18.92
CA SER A 159 16.33 0.57 18.78
C SER A 159 16.64 1.52 17.61
N GLN A 160 15.65 2.15 16.97
CA GLN A 160 15.95 3.00 15.81
C GLN A 160 16.35 4.43 16.19
N PHE A 161 17.66 4.59 16.41
CA PHE A 161 18.35 5.85 16.63
C PHE A 161 18.89 6.41 15.30
N ASP A 162 18.62 7.69 15.00
CA ASP A 162 19.31 8.43 13.94
C ASP A 162 20.59 9.10 14.50
N PRO A 163 21.79 8.65 14.13
CA PRO A 163 23.03 9.31 14.55
C PRO A 163 23.21 10.74 13.98
N ALA A 164 22.44 11.14 12.96
CA ALA A 164 22.45 12.48 12.38
C ALA A 164 21.43 13.46 13.03
N ALA A 165 20.48 12.96 13.83
CA ALA A 165 19.50 13.76 14.55
C ALA A 165 19.52 13.51 16.08
N PRO A 166 20.60 13.89 16.78
CA PRO A 166 20.81 13.60 18.21
C PRO A 166 19.83 14.30 19.18
N GLN A 167 18.85 15.06 18.69
CA GLN A 167 17.83 15.76 19.48
C GLN A 167 16.43 15.12 19.41
N ALA A 168 16.22 14.13 18.54
CA ALA A 168 15.07 13.26 18.70
C ALA A 168 15.38 12.38 19.90
N ALA A 169 14.72 12.65 21.05
CA ALA A 169 14.73 11.71 22.15
C ALA A 169 14.40 10.32 21.56
N PRO A 170 15.08 9.24 21.98
CA PRO A 170 14.65 7.91 21.59
C PRO A 170 13.15 7.85 21.92
N LEU A 171 12.31 7.58 20.91
CA LEU A 171 11.02 6.98 21.21
C LEU A 171 11.44 5.67 21.87
N GLN A 172 11.50 5.67 23.20
CA GLN A 172 11.61 4.46 23.97
C GLN A 172 10.34 3.71 23.60
N GLY A 173 10.41 2.84 22.60
CA GLY A 173 9.29 2.01 22.25
C GLY A 173 8.87 1.32 23.53
N THR A 174 7.61 1.50 23.93
CA THR A 174 7.05 0.59 24.92
C THR A 174 6.91 -0.75 24.20
N PRO A 175 7.40 -1.86 24.78
CA PRO A 175 7.18 -3.18 24.21
C PRO A 175 5.70 -3.35 23.91
N ALA A 176 5.36 -3.77 22.70
CA ALA A 176 3.97 -4.00 22.36
C ALA A 176 3.44 -5.12 23.27
N LEU A 177 2.27 -4.92 23.87
CA LEU A 177 1.65 -5.87 24.81
C LEU A 177 1.55 -7.29 24.25
N LEU A 178 1.45 -7.40 22.92
CA LEU A 178 1.34 -8.67 22.20
C LEU A 178 2.68 -9.38 21.99
N GLU A 179 3.83 -8.71 22.14
CA GLU A 179 5.14 -9.40 22.10
C GLU A 179 5.35 -10.31 23.32
N ASP A 180 4.70 -10.01 24.45
CA ASP A 180 4.74 -10.81 25.67
C ASP A 180 3.74 -11.99 25.65
N VAL A 181 2.88 -12.08 24.63
CA VAL A 181 1.88 -13.16 24.50
C VAL A 181 2.54 -14.36 23.83
N ASP A 182 2.65 -15.47 24.55
CA ASP A 182 3.22 -16.71 24.02
C ASP A 182 2.46 -17.18 22.77
N GLY A 183 3.22 -17.46 21.71
CA GLY A 183 2.68 -17.86 20.41
C GLY A 183 2.11 -16.75 19.55
N ALA A 184 2.10 -15.48 19.96
CA ALA A 184 1.68 -14.39 19.07
C ALA A 184 2.66 -14.17 17.91
N LEU A 185 2.15 -13.89 16.70
CA LEU A 185 2.98 -13.47 15.57
C LEU A 185 3.02 -11.95 15.50
N THR A 186 4.21 -11.38 15.36
CA THR A 186 4.41 -9.94 15.28
C THR A 186 5.27 -9.55 14.09
N ALA A 187 5.08 -8.32 13.60
CA ALA A 187 5.86 -7.77 12.51
C ALA A 187 6.12 -6.27 12.70
N GLN A 188 7.31 -5.85 12.30
CA GLN A 188 7.78 -4.48 12.48
C GLN A 188 7.15 -3.52 11.46
N VAL A 189 6.59 -2.40 11.93
CA VAL A 189 5.97 -1.37 11.06
C VAL A 189 6.69 -0.03 11.07
N SER A 190 7.59 0.20 12.03
CA SER A 190 8.30 1.47 12.18
C SER A 190 9.75 1.33 11.73
N TRP A 191 10.18 2.16 10.78
CA TRP A 191 11.59 2.25 10.40
C TRP A 191 12.06 3.60 9.83
N ILE A 192 13.38 3.78 9.84
CA ILE A 192 14.09 4.90 9.22
C ILE A 192 14.85 4.40 7.99
N GLY A 193 14.66 5.07 6.85
CA GLY A 193 15.37 4.77 5.62
C GLY A 193 14.54 5.02 4.37
N GLU A 194 15.14 4.77 3.20
CA GLU A 194 14.44 4.85 1.92
C GLU A 194 13.86 3.47 1.55
N GLY A 195 12.59 3.46 1.13
CA GLY A 195 11.88 2.25 0.73
C GLY A 195 11.22 1.47 1.88
N TYR A 196 10.89 0.23 1.58
CA TYR A 196 10.21 -0.74 2.44
C TYR A 196 11.20 -1.86 2.81
N PRO A 197 11.83 -1.84 3.99
CA PRO A 197 12.74 -2.90 4.42
C PRO A 197 11.98 -4.22 4.55
N LEU A 198 12.64 -5.34 4.26
CA LEU A 198 12.04 -6.67 4.46
C LEU A 198 12.21 -7.16 5.90
N ALA A 199 13.20 -6.63 6.60
CA ALA A 199 13.43 -6.88 8.00
C ALA A 199 14.10 -5.66 8.66
N VAL A 200 13.91 -5.56 9.96
CA VAL A 200 14.38 -4.48 10.81
C VAL A 200 15.18 -5.09 11.96
N ASN A 201 16.34 -4.48 12.27
CA ASN A 201 17.09 -4.85 13.46
C ASN A 201 16.46 -4.20 14.69
N ASP A 202 15.98 -5.03 15.61
CA ASP A 202 15.37 -4.63 16.86
C ASP A 202 16.10 -5.33 18.02
N GLY A 203 16.85 -4.55 18.82
CA GLY A 203 17.61 -5.09 19.94
C GLY A 203 18.67 -6.13 19.56
N GLY A 204 19.19 -6.09 18.32
CA GLY A 204 20.16 -7.07 17.80
C GLY A 204 19.53 -8.30 17.15
N ALA A 205 18.22 -8.48 17.26
CA ALA A 205 17.47 -9.50 16.54
C ALA A 205 16.90 -8.92 15.25
N GLU A 206 16.90 -9.72 14.18
CA GLU A 206 16.23 -9.34 12.95
C GLU A 206 14.77 -9.76 13.00
N LYS A 207 13.86 -8.79 12.88
CA LYS A 207 12.42 -9.01 12.86
C LYS A 207 11.86 -8.65 11.48
N PRO A 208 11.00 -9.48 10.88
CA PRO A 208 10.41 -9.19 9.58
C PRO A 208 9.46 -7.98 9.67
N THR A 209 9.34 -7.23 8.58
CA THR A 209 8.31 -6.20 8.43
C THR A 209 6.96 -6.81 8.02
N ALA A 210 5.88 -6.04 8.12
CA ALA A 210 4.52 -6.54 7.88
C ALA A 210 4.37 -7.31 6.55
N ALA A 211 4.83 -6.73 5.43
CA ALA A 211 4.73 -7.38 4.12
C ALA A 211 5.60 -8.63 4.02
N ALA A 212 6.79 -8.63 4.63
CA ALA A 212 7.64 -9.81 4.67
C ALA A 212 6.99 -10.92 5.51
N ALA A 213 6.54 -10.63 6.72
CA ALA A 213 5.90 -11.59 7.60
C ALA A 213 4.64 -12.23 6.97
N LEU A 214 3.82 -11.42 6.28
CA LEU A 214 2.68 -11.90 5.49
C LEU A 214 3.13 -12.79 4.34
N TYR A 215 4.13 -12.36 3.55
CA TYR A 215 4.67 -13.13 2.44
C TYR A 215 5.18 -14.50 2.90
N GLU A 216 5.98 -14.54 3.97
CA GLU A 216 6.52 -15.77 4.53
C GLU A 216 5.42 -16.70 5.03
N SER A 217 4.39 -16.14 5.66
CA SER A 217 3.23 -16.90 6.18
C SER A 217 2.43 -17.56 5.06
N VAL A 218 2.20 -16.87 3.95
CA VAL A 218 1.37 -17.38 2.84
C VAL A 218 2.14 -18.19 1.81
N ARG A 219 3.46 -17.98 1.68
CA ARG A 219 4.31 -18.73 0.74
C ARG A 219 5.09 -19.85 1.40
N GLY A 220 5.23 -19.85 2.72
CA GLY A 220 6.09 -20.79 3.44
C GLY A 220 7.58 -20.64 3.12
N GLN A 221 7.98 -19.48 2.57
CA GLN A 221 9.35 -19.18 2.16
C GLN A 221 9.83 -17.98 2.97
N THR A 222 10.92 -18.15 3.72
CA THR A 222 11.59 -17.05 4.43
C THR A 222 12.38 -16.17 3.46
N LEU A 223 12.25 -14.87 3.61
CA LEU A 223 13.05 -13.90 2.86
C LEU A 223 14.43 -13.75 3.53
N PRO A 224 15.49 -13.43 2.76
CA PRO A 224 16.80 -13.18 3.35
C PRO A 224 16.74 -11.96 4.26
N GLY A 225 17.23 -12.09 5.48
CA GLY A 225 17.18 -10.98 6.43
C GLY A 225 17.96 -9.73 6.01
N ASN A 226 19.13 -9.93 5.41
CA ASN A 226 19.96 -8.84 4.88
C ASN A 226 19.51 -8.34 3.49
N ALA A 227 18.26 -8.60 3.10
CA ALA A 227 17.74 -8.19 1.81
C ALA A 227 17.62 -6.65 1.73
N PRO A 228 18.03 -6.03 0.61
CA PRO A 228 17.89 -4.60 0.42
C PRO A 228 16.44 -4.13 0.56
N ALA A 229 16.22 -2.92 1.03
CA ALA A 229 14.88 -2.35 1.09
C ALA A 229 14.22 -2.35 -0.31
N MET A 230 12.93 -2.62 -0.35
CA MET A 230 12.11 -2.63 -1.56
C MET A 230 11.64 -1.22 -1.91
N MET A 231 11.71 -0.87 -3.19
CA MET A 231 10.99 0.24 -3.77
C MET A 231 9.56 -0.22 -4.08
N ALA A 232 8.57 0.34 -3.39
CA ALA A 232 7.18 0.00 -3.62
C ALA A 232 6.66 0.61 -4.93
N ILE A 233 6.36 -0.23 -5.91
CA ILE A 233 5.75 0.17 -7.17
C ILE A 233 4.23 0.08 -7.04
N TRP A 234 3.56 1.20 -7.22
CA TRP A 234 2.11 1.34 -7.11
C TRP A 234 1.40 0.95 -8.42
N GLY A 235 0.34 0.15 -8.31
CA GLY A 235 -0.47 -0.25 -9.45
C GLY A 235 -1.59 0.73 -9.76
N TYR A 236 -1.90 0.95 -11.04
CA TYR A 236 -2.94 1.92 -11.44
C TYR A 236 -4.36 1.34 -11.45
N GLN A 237 -4.50 0.01 -11.57
CA GLN A 237 -5.77 -0.66 -11.90
C GLN A 237 -6.57 -1.02 -10.65
N PRO A 238 -7.63 -0.28 -10.27
CA PRO A 238 -8.48 -0.67 -9.15
C PRO A 238 -9.31 -1.89 -9.52
N ILE A 239 -9.91 -2.54 -8.51
CA ILE A 239 -10.82 -3.66 -8.71
C ILE A 239 -11.99 -3.26 -9.63
N GLU A 240 -12.47 -4.21 -10.42
CA GLU A 240 -13.60 -3.96 -11.31
C GLU A 240 -14.85 -3.61 -10.49
N GLY A 241 -15.58 -2.59 -10.92
CA GLY A 241 -16.77 -2.10 -10.20
C GLY A 241 -16.47 -1.16 -9.02
N SER A 242 -15.20 -0.89 -8.68
CA SER A 242 -14.88 0.12 -7.68
C SER A 242 -15.41 1.51 -8.08
N THR A 243 -15.85 2.26 -7.08
CA THR A 243 -16.30 3.65 -7.22
C THR A 243 -15.53 4.56 -6.28
N TYR A 244 -15.53 5.86 -6.57
CA TYR A 244 -15.03 6.89 -5.66
C TYR A 244 -16.03 8.03 -5.55
N SER A 245 -16.08 8.62 -4.36
CA SER A 245 -16.94 9.77 -4.05
C SER A 245 -16.27 11.07 -4.47
N ARG A 246 -16.99 11.90 -5.20
CA ARG A 246 -16.55 13.24 -5.60
C ARG A 246 -17.44 14.31 -4.98
N LEU A 247 -16.85 15.21 -4.19
CA LEU A 247 -17.54 16.40 -3.72
C LEU A 247 -17.72 17.40 -4.87
N MET A 248 -18.98 17.75 -5.14
CA MET A 248 -19.38 18.69 -6.17
C MET A 248 -19.43 20.11 -5.61
N LYS A 249 -19.44 21.11 -6.50
CA LYS A 249 -19.38 22.54 -6.10
C LYS A 249 -20.59 23.01 -5.30
N ASP A 250 -21.72 22.34 -5.46
CA ASP A 250 -22.98 22.56 -4.73
C ASP A 250 -23.04 21.81 -3.40
N GLY A 251 -21.96 21.10 -3.02
CA GLY A 251 -21.90 20.30 -1.80
C GLY A 251 -22.46 18.89 -1.95
N ALA A 252 -22.99 18.52 -3.12
CA ALA A 252 -23.45 17.15 -3.36
C ALA A 252 -22.27 16.17 -3.44
N VAL A 253 -22.49 14.93 -3.02
CA VAL A 253 -21.54 13.83 -3.20
C VAL A 253 -22.02 12.96 -4.34
N GLU A 254 -21.20 12.80 -5.38
CA GLU A 254 -21.47 11.94 -6.53
C GLU A 254 -20.53 10.74 -6.52
N GLU A 255 -21.06 9.53 -6.57
CA GLU A 255 -20.28 8.32 -6.79
C GLU A 255 -19.96 8.16 -8.28
N ARG A 256 -18.69 7.91 -8.60
CA ARG A 256 -18.23 7.71 -9.97
C ARG A 256 -17.44 6.41 -10.10
N PRO A 257 -17.57 5.68 -11.22
CA PRO A 257 -16.77 4.50 -11.46
C PRO A 257 -15.29 4.88 -11.53
N CYS A 258 -14.45 4.03 -10.95
CA CYS A 258 -13.01 4.20 -11.01
C CYS A 258 -12.48 4.08 -12.44
N PRO A 259 -11.55 4.96 -12.87
CA PRO A 259 -10.85 4.81 -14.12
C PRO A 259 -10.15 3.44 -14.22
N GLN A 260 -10.56 2.66 -15.22
CA GLN A 260 -9.93 1.38 -15.57
C GLN A 260 -9.00 1.57 -16.78
N ALA A 261 -7.83 0.96 -16.74
CA ALA A 261 -6.90 0.87 -17.86
C ALA A 261 -6.56 -0.61 -18.18
N GLY A 262 -7.52 -1.51 -18.00
CA GLY A 262 -7.32 -2.95 -18.22
C GLY A 262 -6.97 -3.33 -19.67
N THR A 263 -7.32 -2.48 -20.64
CA THR A 263 -7.01 -2.68 -22.07
C THR A 263 -5.69 -2.03 -22.48
N LEU A 264 -5.03 -2.53 -23.54
CA LEU A 264 -3.79 -1.92 -24.06
C LEU A 264 -3.98 -0.42 -24.40
N ALA A 265 -5.08 -0.07 -25.06
CA ALA A 265 -5.41 1.32 -25.38
C ALA A 265 -5.63 2.15 -24.10
N GLY A 266 -6.29 1.59 -23.09
CA GLY A 266 -6.46 2.22 -21.78
C GLY A 266 -5.13 2.49 -21.08
N ARG A 267 -4.19 1.52 -21.10
CA ARG A 267 -2.83 1.69 -20.53
C ARG A 267 -2.05 2.77 -21.24
N ILE A 268 -2.04 2.75 -22.57
CA ILE A 268 -1.40 3.78 -23.38
C ILE A 268 -2.01 5.15 -23.08
N GLY A 269 -3.34 5.25 -23.02
CA GLY A 269 -4.07 6.47 -22.68
C GLY A 269 -3.71 7.00 -21.29
N ALA A 270 -3.67 6.13 -20.28
CA ALA A 270 -3.27 6.47 -18.92
C ALA A 270 -1.81 6.95 -18.84
N THR A 271 -0.89 6.27 -19.52
CA THR A 271 0.53 6.67 -19.58
C THR A 271 0.70 8.01 -20.30
N LEU A 272 0.05 8.22 -21.45
CA LEU A 272 0.10 9.49 -22.18
C LEU A 272 -0.54 10.63 -21.38
N GLY A 273 -1.64 10.35 -20.66
CA GLY A 273 -2.29 11.30 -19.76
C GLY A 273 -1.37 11.73 -18.61
N ALA A 274 -0.67 10.78 -17.99
CA ALA A 274 0.32 11.05 -16.96
C ALA A 274 1.50 11.87 -17.50
N ALA A 275 2.01 11.54 -18.70
CA ALA A 275 3.10 12.28 -19.34
C ALA A 275 2.71 13.72 -19.71
N ALA A 276 1.57 13.91 -20.38
CA ALA A 276 1.08 15.22 -20.80
C ALA A 276 0.82 16.14 -19.60
N SER A 277 0.31 15.58 -18.51
CA SER A 277 0.03 16.32 -17.28
C SER A 277 1.30 16.72 -16.53
N GLY A 278 2.36 15.91 -16.59
CA GLY A 278 3.69 16.29 -16.10
C GLY A 278 4.26 17.50 -16.84
N ALA A 279 4.12 17.54 -18.17
CA ALA A 279 4.52 18.69 -18.98
C ALA A 279 3.68 19.95 -18.71
N LEU A 280 2.37 19.80 -18.48
CA LEU A 280 1.47 20.91 -18.15
C LEU A 280 1.63 21.44 -16.72
N ALA A 281 2.03 20.60 -15.76
CA ALA A 281 2.33 21.02 -14.38
C ALA A 281 3.53 21.98 -14.31
N ASN A 282 4.39 22.01 -15.34
CA ASN A 282 5.48 22.97 -15.49
C ASN A 282 5.01 24.32 -16.07
N ALA A 283 3.85 24.35 -16.73
CA ALA A 283 3.27 25.54 -17.37
C ALA A 283 2.15 26.13 -16.49
N GLU A 284 2.53 26.85 -15.43
CA GLU A 284 1.70 27.71 -14.55
C GLU A 284 0.45 27.09 -13.87
N ALA A 285 0.02 25.88 -14.24
CA ALA A 285 -1.07 25.17 -13.59
C ALA A 285 -0.53 24.47 -12.34
N GLY A 286 -0.55 25.18 -11.21
CA GLY A 286 -0.14 24.70 -9.88
C GLY A 286 -0.86 23.42 -9.41
N MET A 287 -0.68 23.07 -8.12
CA MET A 287 -1.16 21.85 -7.43
C MET A 287 -2.42 21.16 -8.00
N ALA A 288 -3.45 21.90 -8.45
CA ALA A 288 -4.65 21.36 -9.09
C ALA A 288 -4.40 20.46 -10.32
N ALA A 289 -3.37 20.73 -11.13
CA ALA A 289 -2.97 19.83 -12.23
C ALA A 289 -2.39 18.51 -11.67
N ARG A 290 -1.69 18.56 -10.53
CA ARG A 290 -1.14 17.38 -9.85
C ARG A 290 -2.21 16.47 -9.27
N TRP A 291 -3.30 17.03 -8.74
CA TRP A 291 -4.43 16.24 -8.24
C TRP A 291 -5.25 15.54 -9.34
N ARG A 292 -5.31 16.11 -10.55
CA ARG A 292 -5.96 15.45 -11.70
C ARG A 292 -5.18 14.25 -12.25
N MET A 293 -3.91 14.08 -11.85
CA MET A 293 -3.06 12.98 -12.30
C MET A 293 -3.17 11.72 -11.45
N MET A 294 -3.74 11.84 -10.25
CA MET A 294 -3.79 10.73 -9.31
C MET A 294 -4.99 9.85 -9.60
N GLN A 295 -4.79 8.54 -9.50
CA GLN A 295 -5.87 7.56 -9.54
C GLN A 295 -6.64 7.71 -8.22
N PRO A 296 -7.90 8.20 -8.24
CA PRO A 296 -8.67 8.44 -7.01
C PRO A 296 -9.00 7.18 -6.21
N CYS A 297 -8.95 6.02 -6.87
CA CYS A 297 -9.24 4.74 -6.24
C CYS A 297 -7.95 4.04 -5.82
N SER A 298 -7.98 3.36 -4.68
CA SER A 298 -6.88 2.49 -4.28
C SER A 298 -6.74 1.30 -5.24
N PHE A 299 -5.54 0.71 -5.26
CA PHE A 299 -5.27 -0.46 -6.08
C PHE A 299 -5.97 -1.72 -5.53
N HIS A 300 -5.89 -1.92 -4.20
CA HIS A 300 -6.50 -3.06 -3.50
C HIS A 300 -7.95 -2.81 -3.11
N ALA A 301 -8.69 -3.89 -2.81
CA ALA A 301 -10.04 -3.79 -2.27
C ALA A 301 -10.02 -3.11 -0.90
N GLU A 302 -11.04 -2.31 -0.61
CA GLU A 302 -11.30 -1.78 0.74
C GLU A 302 -12.65 -2.27 1.24
N ILE A 303 -12.70 -2.72 2.49
CA ILE A 303 -13.93 -2.96 3.24
C ILE A 303 -13.89 -2.09 4.50
N ARG A 304 -14.99 -1.40 4.82
CA ARG A 304 -15.06 -0.65 6.09
C ARG A 304 -15.28 -1.62 7.24
N ALA A 305 -14.55 -1.43 8.34
CA ALA A 305 -14.68 -2.28 9.52
C ALA A 305 -16.12 -2.32 10.06
N ALA A 306 -16.84 -1.19 10.01
CA ALA A 306 -18.24 -1.10 10.43
C ALA A 306 -19.22 -1.86 9.52
N ASP A 307 -18.83 -2.25 8.31
CA ASP A 307 -19.68 -3.09 7.44
C ASP A 307 -19.57 -4.59 7.82
N LEU A 308 -18.53 -4.98 8.60
CA LEU A 308 -18.29 -6.36 9.03
C LEU A 308 -18.91 -6.70 10.39
N LEU A 309 -19.14 -5.69 11.24
CA LEU A 309 -19.69 -5.82 12.59
C LEU A 309 -21.21 -5.61 12.78
N PRO A 310 -22.07 -5.31 11.77
CA PRO A 310 -23.51 -5.25 11.99
C PRO A 310 -24.11 -6.63 12.28
N ALA A 311 -24.96 -6.70 13.30
CA ALA A 311 -25.74 -7.87 13.69
C ALA A 311 -26.80 -8.22 12.63
N GLY A 312 -26.40 -8.98 11.59
CA GLY A 312 -27.33 -9.45 10.57
C GLY A 312 -26.75 -10.59 9.75
N PHE A 313 -27.56 -11.63 9.50
CA PHE A 313 -27.15 -12.80 8.71
C PHE A 313 -26.74 -12.45 7.26
N GLU A 314 -27.23 -11.32 6.73
CA GLU A 314 -26.92 -10.86 5.36
C GLU A 314 -25.56 -10.14 5.23
N SER A 315 -25.11 -9.40 6.25
CA SER A 315 -23.77 -8.76 6.23
C SER A 315 -22.66 -9.82 6.32
N GLU A 316 -22.92 -10.89 7.08
CA GLU A 316 -21.99 -12.01 7.20
C GLU A 316 -21.75 -12.69 5.84
N PHE A 317 -22.80 -13.01 5.07
CA PHE A 317 -22.60 -13.65 3.77
C PHE A 317 -21.94 -12.74 2.72
N ARG A 318 -22.25 -11.43 2.74
CA ARG A 318 -21.82 -10.48 1.69
C ARG A 318 -20.31 -10.37 1.53
N PHE A 319 -19.56 -10.39 2.64
CA PHE A 319 -18.11 -10.17 2.59
C PHE A 319 -17.30 -11.46 2.72
N ARG A 320 -17.91 -12.58 3.11
CA ARG A 320 -17.22 -13.87 3.24
C ARG A 320 -16.57 -14.33 1.94
N GLU A 321 -17.23 -14.15 0.80
CA GLU A 321 -16.65 -14.51 -0.50
C GLU A 321 -15.39 -13.68 -0.81
N ALA A 322 -15.39 -12.39 -0.46
CA ALA A 322 -14.25 -11.51 -0.68
C ALA A 322 -13.08 -11.77 0.30
N LEU A 323 -13.36 -12.28 1.50
CA LEU A 323 -12.36 -12.56 2.53
C LEU A 323 -11.80 -14.00 2.44
N ALA A 324 -12.55 -14.95 1.89
CA ALA A 324 -12.13 -16.34 1.77
C ALA A 324 -10.86 -16.48 0.92
N GLY A 325 -9.79 -17.00 1.52
CA GLY A 325 -8.47 -17.14 0.88
C GLY A 325 -7.74 -15.83 0.61
N ALA A 326 -8.30 -14.68 0.99
CA ALA A 326 -7.67 -13.38 0.86
C ALA A 326 -6.65 -13.14 1.97
N ILE A 327 -5.69 -12.25 1.73
CA ILE A 327 -4.77 -11.72 2.72
C ILE A 327 -5.37 -10.41 3.20
N VAL A 328 -5.74 -10.36 4.48
CA VAL A 328 -6.47 -9.24 5.06
C VAL A 328 -5.53 -8.35 5.84
N ILE A 329 -5.54 -7.06 5.57
CA ILE A 329 -4.75 -6.05 6.28
C ILE A 329 -5.73 -5.09 6.94
N ILE A 330 -5.78 -5.09 8.28
CA ILE A 330 -6.62 -4.21 9.06
C ILE A 330 -5.83 -2.94 9.38
N GLY A 331 -6.27 -1.78 8.90
CA GLY A 331 -5.67 -0.48 9.17
C GLY A 331 -6.64 0.49 9.85
N ALA A 332 -6.11 1.63 10.29
CA ALA A 332 -6.91 2.69 10.88
C ALA A 332 -6.61 4.05 10.22
N GLN A 333 -7.65 4.80 9.89
CA GLN A 333 -7.55 6.17 9.40
C GLN A 333 -8.21 7.09 10.41
N ILE A 334 -7.41 7.58 11.35
CA ILE A 334 -7.86 8.46 12.43
C ILE A 334 -7.23 9.85 12.27
N PRO A 335 -8.04 10.90 12.06
CA PRO A 335 -7.57 12.28 12.07
C PRO A 335 -6.71 12.61 13.29
N GLY A 336 -5.55 13.24 13.05
CA GLY A 336 -4.59 13.59 14.09
C GLY A 336 -3.56 12.50 14.41
N ILE A 337 -3.75 11.26 13.94
CA ILE A 337 -2.74 10.20 14.00
C ILE A 337 -2.00 10.17 12.65
N PRO A 338 -0.68 10.42 12.62
CA PRO A 338 0.08 10.48 11.38
C PRO A 338 0.41 9.08 10.85
N ASP A 339 -0.60 8.32 10.44
CA ASP A 339 -0.44 7.04 9.74
C ASP A 339 -0.89 7.16 8.28
N ALA A 340 -0.12 7.94 7.51
CA ALA A 340 -0.42 8.16 6.10
C ALA A 340 0.85 8.20 5.26
N VAL A 341 0.79 7.52 4.11
CA VAL A 341 1.84 7.48 3.10
C VAL A 341 1.43 8.27 1.86
N ILE A 342 2.43 8.75 1.12
CA ILE A 342 2.22 9.43 -0.15
C ILE A 342 2.58 8.47 -1.28
N SER A 343 1.58 7.97 -1.97
CA SER A 343 1.73 7.29 -3.26
C SER A 343 1.84 8.34 -4.38
N PRO A 344 2.84 8.25 -5.26
CA PRO A 344 2.87 9.08 -6.46
C PRO A 344 1.66 8.84 -7.38
N VAL A 345 1.03 7.66 -7.32
CA VAL A 345 -0.10 7.26 -8.16
C VAL A 345 -1.44 7.63 -7.53
N HIS A 346 -1.64 7.34 -6.25
CA HIS A 346 -2.95 7.51 -5.59
C HIS A 346 -3.03 8.74 -4.67
N GLY A 347 -1.90 9.39 -4.41
CA GLY A 347 -1.82 10.48 -3.44
C GLY A 347 -1.70 9.98 -2.01
N LYS A 348 -2.37 10.65 -1.09
CA LYS A 348 -2.30 10.31 0.33
C LYS A 348 -3.19 9.11 0.64
N LEU A 349 -2.61 8.04 1.17
CA LEU A 349 -3.30 6.82 1.59
C LEU A 349 -2.95 6.49 3.06
N PRO A 350 -3.83 5.79 3.80
CA PRO A 350 -3.48 5.19 5.09
C PRO A 350 -2.26 4.26 5.03
N GLY A 351 -1.52 4.11 6.14
CA GLY A 351 -0.30 3.30 6.22
C GLY A 351 -0.49 1.85 5.79
N ALA A 352 -1.62 1.25 6.14
CA ALA A 352 -2.03 -0.10 5.73
C ALA A 352 -1.91 -0.36 4.22
N TYR A 353 -2.17 0.64 3.36
CA TYR A 353 -2.02 0.49 1.92
C TYR A 353 -0.55 0.36 1.47
N TYR A 354 0.39 0.89 2.24
CA TYR A 354 1.80 0.69 1.99
C TYR A 354 2.21 -0.75 2.24
N HIS A 355 1.73 -1.35 3.33
CA HIS A 355 1.91 -2.77 3.63
C HIS A 355 1.25 -3.66 2.56
N ALA A 356 0.04 -3.31 2.12
CA ALA A 356 -0.66 -4.01 1.05
C ALA A 356 0.12 -3.98 -0.27
N MET A 357 0.60 -2.82 -0.70
CA MET A 357 1.40 -2.69 -1.92
C MET A 357 2.77 -3.35 -1.82
N ALA A 358 3.43 -3.25 -0.67
CA ALA A 358 4.68 -3.95 -0.44
C ALA A 358 4.50 -5.47 -0.54
N LEU A 359 3.44 -6.01 0.08
CA LEU A 359 3.11 -7.42 -0.03
C LEU A 359 2.80 -7.82 -1.49
N ASP A 360 2.00 -7.03 -2.20
CA ASP A 360 1.69 -7.26 -3.61
C ASP A 360 2.96 -7.32 -4.45
N ASN A 361 3.88 -6.37 -4.26
CA ASN A 361 5.18 -6.36 -4.93
C ASN A 361 5.98 -7.64 -4.64
N LEU A 362 6.00 -8.13 -3.40
CA LEU A 362 6.67 -9.40 -3.05
C LEU A 362 5.97 -10.61 -3.68
N LEU A 363 4.63 -10.67 -3.68
CA LEU A 363 3.89 -11.76 -4.31
C LEU A 363 4.08 -11.77 -5.84
N VAL A 364 4.14 -10.59 -6.46
CA VAL A 364 4.36 -10.45 -7.90
C VAL A 364 5.82 -10.75 -8.26
N PHE A 365 6.80 -10.19 -7.57
CA PHE A 365 8.20 -10.27 -8.02
C PHE A 365 9.05 -11.30 -7.26
N GLY A 366 8.60 -11.78 -6.10
CA GLY A 366 9.40 -12.62 -5.21
C GLY A 366 10.73 -11.95 -4.89
N ASP A 367 11.82 -12.71 -4.93
CA ASP A 367 13.19 -12.22 -4.70
C ASP A 367 13.69 -11.21 -5.76
N ALA A 368 12.95 -11.03 -6.86
CA ALA A 368 13.26 -10.11 -7.95
C ALA A 368 12.56 -8.74 -7.81
N TYR A 369 12.08 -8.40 -6.61
CA TYR A 369 11.50 -7.09 -6.33
C TYR A 369 12.49 -5.94 -6.61
N TYR A 370 11.94 -4.75 -6.84
CA TYR A 370 12.73 -3.56 -7.11
C TYR A 370 13.37 -3.04 -5.83
N ARG A 371 14.68 -2.81 -5.84
CA ARG A 371 15.43 -2.40 -4.63
C ARG A 371 15.60 -0.88 -4.58
N ALA A 372 15.55 -0.34 -3.36
CA ALA A 372 15.65 1.08 -3.07
C ALA A 372 17.10 1.58 -2.96
N ASP A 373 18.09 0.70 -2.82
CA ASP A 373 19.50 1.09 -2.70
C ASP A 373 20.07 1.59 -4.05
N ARG A 374 20.55 2.85 -4.02
CA ARG A 374 21.23 3.62 -5.08
C ARG A 374 21.35 2.93 -6.44
N GLY A 375 20.40 3.27 -7.30
CA GLY A 375 20.39 2.91 -8.70
C GLY A 375 19.66 1.60 -8.93
N SER A 376 18.37 1.53 -8.61
CA SER A 376 17.50 0.45 -9.08
C SER A 376 17.72 0.30 -10.57
N LYS A 377 18.19 -0.87 -10.98
CA LYS A 377 18.54 -1.14 -12.37
C LYS A 377 17.39 -1.84 -13.06
N VAL A 378 16.81 -1.28 -14.11
CA VAL A 378 15.97 -2.06 -15.03
C VAL A 378 16.90 -2.58 -16.13
N PHE A 379 16.97 -3.89 -16.31
CA PHE A 379 17.91 -4.54 -17.25
C PHE A 379 19.40 -4.15 -17.06
N GLY A 380 19.84 -3.89 -15.82
CA GLY A 380 21.24 -3.56 -15.52
C GLY A 380 21.63 -2.08 -15.72
N LEU A 381 20.68 -1.20 -16.04
CA LEU A 381 20.89 0.25 -16.16
C LEU A 381 20.15 1.00 -15.05
N PRO A 382 20.76 2.02 -14.40
CA PRO A 382 20.07 2.82 -13.38
C PRO A 382 18.78 3.41 -13.96
N LEU A 383 17.69 3.45 -13.20
CA LEU A 383 16.36 3.93 -13.61
C LEU A 383 16.36 5.20 -14.49
N PRO A 384 17.14 6.25 -14.18
CA PRO A 384 17.30 7.40 -15.07
C PRO A 384 17.85 7.02 -16.47
N GLY A 385 18.82 6.13 -16.54
CA GLY A 385 19.40 5.61 -17.79
C GLY A 385 18.47 4.64 -18.54
N VAL A 386 17.52 4.00 -17.85
CA VAL A 386 16.46 3.20 -18.49
C VAL A 386 15.43 4.11 -19.14
N LEU A 387 15.13 5.26 -18.51
CA LEU A 387 14.27 6.28 -19.09
C LEU A 387 14.91 6.85 -20.36
N GLU A 388 16.21 7.18 -20.32
CA GLU A 388 16.97 7.56 -21.51
C GLU A 388 16.93 6.48 -22.59
N LEU A 389 17.13 5.20 -22.23
CA LEU A 389 17.17 4.10 -23.19
C LEU A 389 15.78 3.78 -23.78
N ALA A 390 14.72 3.79 -22.98
CA ALA A 390 13.35 3.54 -23.43
C ALA A 390 12.88 4.65 -24.38
N ILE A 391 13.25 5.90 -24.12
CA ILE A 391 13.00 7.05 -25.00
C ILE A 391 13.81 6.94 -26.31
N LEU A 392 15.06 6.49 -26.24
CA LEU A 392 15.91 6.27 -27.42
C LEU A 392 15.48 5.07 -28.28
N LEU A 393 14.84 4.05 -27.68
CA LEU A 393 14.40 2.82 -28.35
C LEU A 393 12.94 2.85 -28.82
N ALA A 394 12.08 3.68 -28.22
CA ALA A 394 10.67 3.85 -28.62
C ALA A 394 10.47 4.89 -29.76
N GLY A 395 11.54 5.56 -30.20
CA GLY A 395 11.60 6.38 -31.42
C GLY A 395 12.29 5.66 -32.58
#